data_AF-A0A7C2A414-F1
#
_entry.id   AF-A0A7C2A414-F1
#
_cell.length_a   1.000
_cell.length_b   1.000
_cell.length_c   1.000
_cell.angle_alpha   90.00
_cell.angle_beta   90.00
_cell.angle_gamma   90.00
#
_symmetry.space_group_name_H-M   'P 1'
#
loop_
_entity.id
_entity.type
_entity.pdbx_description
1 polymer ?
#
loop_
_entity_poly.entity_id
_entity_poly.type
_entity_poly.pdbx_seq_one_letter_code
_entity_poly.pdbx_strand_id
1 'polypeptide(L)'
;MRSSIFKDFRVIILILAIAGSLVAISPHYEEGSLKTNLKLGLDFVGGSSIQLKLEGCMVEIQSSKEKIIGHELGDKYHLSNSGDDFVEFTCEDENATVIEDLKKLGYGTPTLEGNLIKFNITDIGATIIYLGKKTEYEILLLEEEPPKYEIRGAILTEEERKGLTDEEIKAPVVIGRDHLDCGSVASPYRETEDMRDGSDAIADWPLLNFALNTACGASWVSFHNGGGVGIGRSLHAGFVIVADGTKKREKRLERVLTV
;
A
#
# COMPACT_ATOMS: atom_id res chain seq x y z
N MET A 1 -21.13 -57.04 16.46
CA MET A 1 -21.33 -55.94 17.44
C MET A 1 -20.18 -54.95 17.30
N ARG A 2 -20.43 -53.72 16.82
CA ARG A 2 -19.40 -52.66 16.84
C ARG A 2 -19.16 -52.29 18.29
N SER A 3 -17.93 -52.52 18.78
CA SER A 3 -17.52 -52.06 20.10
C SER A 3 -17.66 -50.55 20.15
N SER A 4 -18.36 -50.03 21.17
CA SER A 4 -18.51 -48.58 21.36
C SER A 4 -17.12 -47.95 21.48
N ILE A 5 -16.89 -46.86 20.73
CA ILE A 5 -15.61 -46.15 20.70
C ILE A 5 -15.19 -45.66 22.10
N PHE A 6 -16.17 -45.45 22.98
CA PHE A 6 -16.00 -45.07 24.39
C PHE A 6 -15.56 -46.23 25.31
N LYS A 7 -15.37 -47.44 24.78
CA LYS A 7 -14.79 -48.57 25.52
C LYS A 7 -13.29 -48.72 25.31
N ASP A 8 -12.70 -48.04 24.34
CA ASP A 8 -11.25 -48.07 24.13
C ASP A 8 -10.56 -47.05 25.05
N PHE A 9 -9.77 -47.56 25.99
CA PHE A 9 -9.05 -46.74 26.97
C PHE A 9 -8.12 -45.70 26.32
N ARG A 10 -7.56 -45.99 25.14
CA ARG A 10 -6.70 -45.06 24.40
C ARG A 10 -7.50 -43.86 23.89
N VAL A 11 -8.74 -44.09 23.47
CA VAL A 11 -9.65 -43.01 23.02
C VAL A 11 -10.03 -42.13 24.19
N ILE A 12 -10.31 -42.72 25.36
CA ILE A 12 -10.60 -41.97 26.58
C ILE A 12 -9.41 -41.11 26.99
N ILE A 13 -8.18 -41.65 26.96
CA ILE A 13 -6.96 -40.88 27.24
C ILE A 13 -6.82 -39.71 26.26
N LEU A 14 -7.01 -39.94 24.96
CA LEU A 14 -6.88 -38.89 23.96
C LEU A 14 -7.92 -37.77 24.17
N ILE A 15 -9.17 -38.12 24.46
CA ILE A 15 -10.23 -37.15 24.76
C ILE A 15 -9.86 -36.33 26.01
N LEU A 16 -9.37 -36.97 27.07
CA LEU A 16 -8.95 -36.29 28.29
C LEU A 16 -7.72 -35.39 28.05
N ALA A 17 -6.77 -35.82 27.22
CA ALA A 17 -5.60 -35.02 26.85
C ALA A 17 -6.01 -33.78 26.05
N ILE A 18 -6.93 -33.92 25.08
CA ILE A 18 -7.46 -32.80 24.30
C ILE A 18 -8.22 -31.84 25.23
N ALA A 19 -9.13 -32.34 26.06
CA ALA A 19 -9.88 -31.51 27.00
C ALA A 19 -8.95 -30.76 27.98
N GLY A 20 -7.95 -31.45 28.53
CA GLY A 20 -6.93 -30.84 29.38
C GLY A 20 -6.10 -29.77 28.66
N SER A 21 -5.76 -30.00 27.37
CA SER A 21 -5.05 -29.01 26.56
C SER A 21 -5.89 -27.76 26.31
N LEU A 22 -7.19 -27.90 26.04
CA LEU A 22 -8.11 -26.77 25.82
C LEU A 22 -8.25 -25.90 27.08
N VAL A 23 -8.33 -26.53 28.25
CA VAL A 23 -8.34 -25.80 29.54
C VAL A 23 -7.00 -25.10 29.77
N ALA A 24 -5.89 -25.79 29.51
CA ALA A 24 -4.56 -25.24 29.72
C ALA A 24 -4.29 -24.00 28.85
N ILE A 25 -4.82 -23.95 27.62
CA ILE A 25 -4.63 -22.84 26.67
C ILE A 25 -5.79 -21.83 26.66
N SER A 26 -6.84 -22.06 27.45
CA SER A 26 -8.05 -21.23 27.43
C SER A 26 -7.71 -19.77 27.74
N PRO A 27 -8.20 -18.82 26.92
CA PRO A 27 -8.04 -17.41 27.24
C PRO A 27 -8.85 -17.07 28.49
N HIS A 28 -8.35 -16.10 29.27
CA HIS A 28 -9.01 -15.56 30.45
C HIS A 28 -8.80 -14.04 30.49
N TYR A 29 -9.70 -13.34 31.16
CA TYR A 29 -9.68 -11.89 31.24
C TYR A 29 -9.08 -11.46 32.58
N GLU A 30 -8.00 -10.67 32.53
CA GLU A 30 -7.30 -10.19 33.72
C GLU A 30 -6.80 -8.76 33.46
N GLU A 31 -7.00 -7.85 34.43
CA GLU A 31 -6.52 -6.46 34.37
C GLU A 31 -6.92 -5.70 33.09
N GLY A 32 -8.14 -5.92 32.59
CA GLY A 32 -8.65 -5.20 31.42
C GLY A 32 -8.17 -5.75 30.07
N SER A 33 -7.39 -6.82 30.04
CA SER A 33 -6.84 -7.44 28.83
C SER A 33 -7.15 -8.94 28.75
N LEU A 34 -7.25 -9.46 27.52
CA LEU A 34 -7.42 -10.89 27.26
C LEU A 34 -6.03 -11.57 27.32
N LYS A 35 -5.80 -12.44 28.30
CA LYS A 35 -4.57 -13.22 28.43
C LYS A 35 -4.78 -14.66 27.97
N THR A 36 -3.77 -15.26 27.38
CA THR A 36 -3.74 -16.69 27.02
C THR A 36 -2.45 -17.33 27.54
N ASN A 37 -2.53 -18.60 27.91
CA ASN A 37 -1.38 -19.41 28.32
C ASN A 37 -0.61 -20.00 27.11
N LEU A 38 -0.99 -19.66 25.88
CA LEU A 38 -0.26 -20.01 24.66
C LEU A 38 1.10 -19.28 24.62
N LYS A 39 2.18 -19.95 25.01
CA LYS A 39 3.55 -19.42 24.90
C LYS A 39 4.10 -19.33 23.47
N LEU A 40 3.43 -19.97 22.50
CA LEU A 40 3.87 -20.11 21.10
C LEU A 40 2.74 -19.79 20.10
N GLY A 41 1.69 -19.09 20.56
CA GLY A 41 0.69 -18.53 19.64
C GLY A 41 1.27 -17.32 18.93
N LEU A 42 0.82 -17.06 17.70
CA LEU A 42 0.97 -15.76 17.08
C LEU A 42 0.27 -14.74 17.97
N ASP A 43 1.03 -14.09 18.85
CA ASP A 43 0.59 -12.88 19.54
C ASP A 43 0.26 -11.88 18.44
N PHE A 44 -1.02 -11.74 18.11
CA PHE A 44 -1.53 -10.67 17.26
C PHE A 44 -1.54 -9.32 18.01
N VAL A 45 -0.65 -9.16 19.01
CA VAL A 45 -0.38 -7.89 19.68
C VAL A 45 0.66 -7.17 18.83
N GLY A 46 0.16 -6.52 17.78
CA GLY A 46 0.97 -5.89 16.74
C GLY A 46 0.83 -6.66 15.45
N GLY A 47 -0.21 -6.33 14.67
CA GLY A 47 -0.36 -6.86 13.32
C GLY A 47 0.95 -6.70 12.55
N SER A 48 1.30 -7.70 11.72
CA SER A 48 2.45 -7.63 10.83
C SER A 48 2.28 -6.43 9.89
N SER A 49 2.94 -5.31 10.20
CA SER A 49 3.07 -4.21 9.27
C SER A 49 4.20 -4.55 8.31
N ILE A 50 3.89 -4.53 7.01
CA ILE A 50 4.91 -4.49 5.98
C ILE A 50 5.55 -3.10 6.06
N GLN A 51 6.80 -3.04 6.49
CA GLN A 51 7.60 -1.83 6.35
C GLN A 51 8.24 -1.86 4.95
N LEU A 52 7.53 -1.31 3.97
CA LEU A 52 8.12 -1.02 2.66
C LEU A 52 9.24 0.00 2.89
N LYS A 53 10.47 -0.33 2.51
CA LYS A 53 11.54 0.67 2.40
C LYS A 53 11.28 1.47 1.12
N LEU A 54 10.37 2.44 1.22
CA LEU A 54 10.23 3.49 0.24
C LEU A 54 11.53 4.30 0.27
N GLU A 55 12.18 4.50 -0.87
CA GLU A 55 13.17 5.58 -1.02
C GLU A 55 12.41 6.91 -1.03
N GLY A 56 11.90 7.30 0.14
CA GLY A 56 11.36 8.63 0.37
C GLY A 56 12.51 9.60 0.56
N CYS A 57 12.63 10.59 -0.32
CA CYS A 57 13.42 11.77 -0.02
C CYS A 57 12.51 12.73 0.74
N MET A 58 12.82 13.00 2.02
CA MET A 58 12.17 14.12 2.72
C MET A 58 12.85 15.40 2.27
N VAL A 59 12.06 16.27 1.65
CA VAL A 59 12.49 17.60 1.22
C VAL A 59 11.76 18.63 2.06
N GLU A 60 12.53 19.50 2.72
CA GLU A 60 12.00 20.73 3.29
C GLU A 60 11.99 21.77 2.17
N ILE A 61 10.80 22.25 1.83
CA ILE A 61 10.63 23.18 0.71
C ILE A 61 10.22 24.53 1.30
N GLN A 62 11.09 25.52 1.13
CA GLN A 62 10.75 26.90 1.41
C GLN A 62 10.06 27.50 0.18
N SER A 63 8.74 27.44 0.19
CA SER A 63 7.87 27.99 -0.83
C SER A 63 6.91 29.02 -0.24
N SER A 64 6.38 29.88 -1.10
CA SER A 64 5.29 30.79 -0.75
C SER A 64 4.30 30.85 -1.90
N LYS A 65 3.01 30.92 -1.58
CA LYS A 65 1.91 30.95 -2.56
C LYS A 65 2.02 32.12 -3.52
N GLU A 66 2.54 33.25 -3.06
CA GLU A 66 2.77 34.45 -3.90
C GLU A 66 3.76 34.14 -5.02
N LYS A 67 4.86 33.46 -4.70
CA LYS A 67 5.88 33.10 -5.69
C LYS A 67 5.41 31.99 -6.61
N ILE A 68 4.74 30.96 -6.06
CA ILE A 68 4.24 29.82 -6.84
C ILE A 68 3.20 30.30 -7.87
N ILE A 69 2.16 30.97 -7.40
CA ILE A 69 1.05 31.38 -8.26
C ILE A 69 1.49 32.52 -9.19
N GLY A 70 2.30 33.46 -8.71
CA GLY A 70 2.88 34.51 -9.55
C GLY A 70 3.74 33.94 -10.69
N HIS A 71 4.55 32.92 -10.44
CA HIS A 71 5.32 32.24 -11.48
C HIS A 71 4.42 31.53 -12.51
N GLU A 72 3.31 30.90 -12.09
CA GLU A 72 2.39 30.25 -13.02
C GLU A 72 1.52 31.22 -13.82
N LEU A 73 1.17 32.36 -13.25
CA LEU A 73 0.43 33.44 -13.93
C LEU A 73 1.29 34.18 -14.96
N GLY A 74 2.59 34.33 -14.69
CA GLY A 74 3.54 35.03 -15.54
C GLY A 74 3.50 36.56 -15.39
N ASP A 75 4.33 37.24 -16.19
CA ASP A 75 4.72 38.65 -15.97
C ASP A 75 3.59 39.69 -16.06
N LYS A 76 2.41 39.32 -16.56
CA LYS A 76 1.25 40.22 -16.72
C LYS A 76 0.45 40.44 -15.43
N TYR A 77 0.78 39.70 -14.38
CA TYR A 77 0.06 39.70 -13.11
C TYR A 77 0.98 40.16 -11.99
N HIS A 78 0.53 41.17 -11.23
CA HIS A 78 1.30 41.76 -10.14
C HIS A 78 0.66 41.43 -8.81
N LEU A 79 1.45 41.02 -7.83
CA LEU A 79 0.97 40.76 -6.47
C LEU A 79 0.35 42.05 -5.89
N SER A 80 -0.91 41.97 -5.47
CA SER A 80 -1.62 43.10 -4.88
C SER A 80 -1.76 42.97 -3.36
N ASN A 81 -2.05 41.77 -2.87
CA ASN A 81 -2.24 41.49 -1.45
C ASN A 81 -2.06 39.99 -1.16
N SER A 82 -1.81 39.64 0.10
CA SER A 82 -1.73 38.26 0.55
C SER A 82 -2.10 38.14 2.02
N GLY A 83 -2.73 37.03 2.39
CA GLY A 83 -3.04 36.65 3.77
C GLY A 83 -2.58 35.22 4.07
N ASP A 84 -3.02 34.65 5.19
CA ASP A 84 -2.62 33.28 5.57
C ASP A 84 -3.25 32.23 4.65
N ASP A 85 -4.48 32.47 4.19
CA ASP A 85 -5.31 31.55 3.41
C ASP A 85 -5.73 32.10 2.05
N PHE A 86 -5.14 33.21 1.60
CA PHE A 86 -5.39 33.75 0.28
C PHE A 86 -4.22 34.51 -0.32
N VAL A 87 -4.24 34.67 -1.64
CA VAL A 87 -3.36 35.59 -2.38
C VAL A 87 -4.12 36.30 -3.49
N GLU A 88 -3.81 37.57 -3.70
CA GLU A 88 -4.45 38.45 -4.68
C GLU A 88 -3.43 39.00 -5.68
N PHE A 89 -3.82 39.00 -6.96
CA PHE A 89 -3.05 39.56 -8.06
C PHE A 89 -3.90 40.55 -8.85
N THR A 90 -3.25 41.56 -9.42
CA THR A 90 -3.86 42.51 -10.36
C THR A 90 -3.31 42.27 -11.76
N CYS A 91 -4.20 42.18 -12.76
CA CYS A 91 -3.81 42.08 -14.17
C CYS A 91 -3.76 43.47 -14.83
N GLU A 92 -2.79 43.69 -15.72
CA GLU A 92 -2.69 44.93 -16.50
C GLU A 92 -3.79 45.05 -17.60
N ASP A 93 -4.37 43.93 -18.05
CA ASP A 93 -5.39 43.88 -19.10
C ASP A 93 -6.64 43.10 -18.64
N GLU A 94 -7.69 43.84 -18.28
CA GLU A 94 -8.97 43.28 -17.83
C GLU A 94 -9.62 42.34 -18.85
N ASN A 95 -9.39 42.56 -20.15
CA ASN A 95 -10.00 41.75 -21.21
C ASN A 95 -9.23 40.45 -21.50
N ALA A 96 -8.01 40.32 -20.98
CA ALA A 96 -7.16 39.15 -21.20
C ALA A 96 -7.40 38.02 -20.19
N THR A 97 -8.13 38.28 -19.10
CA THR A 97 -8.28 37.32 -18.00
C THR A 97 -9.63 36.60 -18.06
N VAL A 98 -9.57 35.29 -18.35
CA VAL A 98 -10.75 34.41 -18.34
C VAL A 98 -10.66 33.48 -17.13
N ILE A 99 -11.69 33.49 -16.26
CA ILE A 99 -11.75 32.62 -15.06
C ILE A 99 -11.48 31.16 -15.42
N GLU A 100 -11.95 30.70 -16.58
CA GLU A 100 -11.77 29.32 -17.03
C GLU A 100 -10.29 28.97 -17.32
N ASP A 101 -9.48 29.93 -17.75
CA ASP A 101 -8.04 29.72 -17.94
C ASP A 101 -7.31 29.69 -16.60
N LEU A 102 -7.73 30.53 -15.65
CA LEU A 102 -7.17 30.52 -14.29
C LEU A 102 -7.50 29.23 -13.54
N LYS A 103 -8.70 28.66 -13.73
CA LYS A 103 -9.07 27.35 -13.15
C LYS A 103 -8.17 26.22 -13.64
N LYS A 104 -7.67 26.29 -14.88
CA LYS A 104 -6.74 25.28 -15.41
C LYS A 104 -5.41 25.23 -14.64
N LEU A 105 -5.07 26.28 -13.89
CA LEU A 105 -3.89 26.28 -13.02
C LEU A 105 -4.05 25.30 -11.86
N GLY A 106 -5.29 24.98 -11.45
CA GLY A 106 -5.57 23.96 -10.44
C GLY A 106 -5.55 24.43 -8.98
N TYR A 107 -5.29 25.72 -8.71
CA TYR A 107 -5.25 26.31 -7.36
C TYR A 107 -6.64 26.66 -6.79
N GLY A 108 -7.62 25.80 -7.04
CA GLY A 108 -9.03 26.04 -6.68
C GLY A 108 -9.77 26.94 -7.69
N THR A 109 -10.89 27.50 -7.25
CA THR A 109 -11.69 28.41 -8.08
C THR A 109 -11.37 29.86 -7.71
N PRO A 110 -10.65 30.61 -8.55
CA PRO A 110 -10.36 32.00 -8.27
C PRO A 110 -11.60 32.87 -8.42
N THR A 111 -11.67 33.94 -7.63
CA THR A 111 -12.68 34.99 -7.79
C THR A 111 -12.08 36.17 -8.54
N LEU A 112 -12.89 36.82 -9.38
CA LEU A 112 -12.48 37.95 -10.21
C LEU A 112 -13.39 39.15 -9.95
N GLU A 113 -12.80 40.27 -9.55
CA GLU A 113 -13.49 41.54 -9.32
C GLU A 113 -12.75 42.65 -10.08
N GLY A 114 -13.22 42.97 -11.29
CA GLY A 114 -12.49 43.86 -12.19
C GLY A 114 -11.17 43.23 -12.65
N ASN A 115 -10.05 43.92 -12.41
CA ASN A 115 -8.70 43.41 -12.66
C ASN A 115 -8.09 42.61 -11.48
N LEU A 116 -8.82 42.48 -10.36
CA LEU A 116 -8.36 41.76 -9.18
C LEU A 116 -8.73 40.28 -9.26
N ILE A 117 -7.74 39.43 -9.03
CA ILE A 117 -7.88 37.97 -9.02
C ILE A 117 -7.47 37.48 -7.64
N LYS A 118 -8.35 36.74 -6.98
CA LYS A 118 -8.10 36.17 -5.66
C LYS A 118 -8.14 34.65 -5.70
N PHE A 119 -7.09 34.03 -5.17
CA PHE A 119 -7.03 32.60 -4.87
C PHE A 119 -7.15 32.39 -3.37
N ASN A 120 -8.13 31.59 -2.92
CA ASN A 120 -8.25 31.18 -1.52
C ASN A 120 -7.43 29.90 -1.33
N ILE A 121 -6.18 30.05 -0.93
CA ILE A 121 -5.21 28.97 -0.82
C ILE A 121 -4.11 29.33 0.19
N THR A 122 -3.65 28.34 0.95
CA THR A 122 -2.52 28.46 1.88
C THR A 122 -1.19 28.17 1.17
N ASP A 123 -0.06 28.50 1.82
CA ASP A 123 1.28 28.15 1.31
C ASP A 123 1.45 26.65 1.12
N ILE A 124 0.97 25.85 2.07
CA ILE A 124 0.97 24.38 2.00
C ILE A 124 0.15 23.89 0.81
N GLY A 125 -1.07 24.41 0.63
CA GLY A 125 -1.95 24.02 -0.48
C GLY A 125 -1.33 24.35 -1.85
N ALA A 126 -0.77 25.55 -1.99
CA ALA A 126 -0.10 25.96 -3.23
C ALA A 126 1.11 25.07 -3.53
N THR A 127 1.87 24.70 -2.50
CA THR A 127 3.06 23.84 -2.61
C THR A 127 2.70 22.43 -3.06
N ILE A 128 1.70 21.81 -2.43
CA ILE A 128 1.24 20.46 -2.80
C ILE A 128 0.80 20.41 -4.27
N ILE A 129 -0.03 21.38 -4.69
CA ILE A 129 -0.54 21.44 -6.07
C ILE A 129 0.60 21.66 -7.06
N TYR A 130 1.51 22.60 -6.77
CA TYR A 130 2.64 22.88 -7.64
C TYR A 130 3.56 21.67 -7.80
N LEU A 131 3.93 21.02 -6.70
CA LEU A 131 4.79 19.84 -6.73
C LEU A 131 4.13 18.67 -7.44
N GLY A 132 2.85 18.40 -7.18
CA GLY A 132 2.12 17.34 -7.87
C GLY A 132 2.09 17.55 -9.38
N LYS A 133 1.87 18.79 -9.84
CA LYS A 133 1.91 19.14 -11.27
C LYS A 133 3.31 19.00 -11.87
N LYS A 134 4.37 19.40 -11.15
CA LYS A 134 5.75 19.38 -11.67
C LYS A 134 6.40 18.01 -11.65
N THR A 135 5.99 17.16 -10.72
CA THR A 135 6.56 15.82 -10.54
C THR A 135 5.68 14.72 -11.13
N GLU A 136 4.42 15.00 -11.42
CA GLU A 136 3.38 14.01 -11.78
C GLU A 136 3.19 12.92 -10.71
N TYR A 137 3.54 13.23 -9.46
CA TYR A 137 3.52 12.33 -8.32
C TYR A 137 2.52 12.77 -7.25
N GLU A 138 2.10 11.83 -6.41
CA GLU A 138 1.28 12.13 -5.23
C GLU A 138 2.15 12.84 -4.19
N ILE A 139 1.65 13.92 -3.60
CA ILE A 139 2.35 14.70 -2.57
C ILE A 139 1.56 14.63 -1.27
N LEU A 140 2.19 14.22 -0.19
CA LEU A 140 1.59 14.16 1.14
C LEU A 140 2.31 15.08 2.10
N LEU A 141 1.55 15.80 2.91
CA LEU A 141 2.07 16.57 4.03
C LEU A 141 2.33 15.63 5.21
N LEU A 142 3.54 15.68 5.78
CA LEU A 142 3.93 14.90 6.95
C LEU A 142 3.95 15.73 8.24
N GLU A 143 4.44 16.96 8.16
CA GLU A 143 4.51 17.93 9.26
C GLU A 143 4.14 19.32 8.73
N GLU A 144 3.46 20.14 9.53
CA GLU A 144 3.06 21.50 9.16
C GLU A 144 4.15 22.55 9.49
N GLU A 145 4.95 22.32 10.54
CA GLU A 145 5.87 23.33 11.10
C GLU A 145 7.22 22.73 11.55
N PRO A 146 8.30 22.86 10.76
CA PRO A 146 8.31 23.35 9.38
C PRO A 146 7.62 22.37 8.43
N PRO A 147 7.06 22.83 7.30
CA PRO A 147 6.35 21.96 6.39
C PRO A 147 7.27 20.90 5.78
N LYS A 148 6.92 19.63 5.95
CA LYS A 148 7.63 18.48 5.36
C LYS A 148 6.70 17.69 4.46
N TYR A 149 7.22 17.30 3.30
CA TYR A 149 6.44 16.59 2.29
C TYR A 149 7.05 15.22 1.97
N GLU A 150 6.18 14.23 1.77
CA GLU A 150 6.48 12.95 1.13
C GLU A 150 6.03 13.02 -0.33
N ILE A 151 6.95 12.78 -1.28
CA ILE A 151 6.65 12.72 -2.71
C ILE A 151 6.62 11.24 -3.10
N ARG A 152 5.44 10.74 -3.50
CA ARG A 152 5.19 9.33 -3.83
C ARG A 152 5.11 9.14 -5.34
N GLY A 153 6.20 8.61 -5.90
CA GLY A 153 6.26 8.20 -7.30
C GLY A 153 5.49 6.92 -7.58
N ALA A 154 5.00 6.77 -8.82
CA ALA A 154 4.44 5.51 -9.29
C ALA A 154 5.50 4.40 -9.32
N ILE A 155 5.07 3.17 -9.05
CA ILE A 155 5.88 1.97 -9.29
C ILE A 155 6.12 1.89 -10.80
N LEU A 156 7.39 1.89 -11.22
CA LEU A 156 7.80 1.84 -12.62
C LEU A 156 7.13 0.67 -13.34
N THR A 157 6.67 0.90 -14.56
CA THR A 157 6.16 -0.16 -15.43
C THR A 157 7.27 -1.15 -15.82
N GLU A 158 6.90 -2.36 -16.26
CA GLU A 158 7.89 -3.38 -16.68
C GLU A 158 8.80 -2.92 -17.84
N GLU A 159 8.32 -2.02 -18.70
CA GLU A 159 9.13 -1.42 -19.78
C GLU A 159 10.12 -0.38 -19.24
N GLU A 160 9.71 0.47 -18.30
CA GLU A 160 10.60 1.43 -17.63
C GLU A 160 11.66 0.71 -16.78
N ARG A 161 11.29 -0.39 -16.12
CA ARG A 161 12.23 -1.22 -15.36
C ARG A 161 13.33 -1.83 -16.22
N LYS A 162 13.02 -2.23 -17.46
CA LYS A 162 14.01 -2.78 -18.41
C LYS A 162 15.03 -1.74 -18.89
N GLY A 163 14.70 -0.46 -18.77
CA GLY A 163 15.60 0.65 -19.13
C GLY A 163 16.56 1.07 -18.02
N LEU A 164 16.35 0.62 -16.78
CA LEU A 164 17.19 1.00 -15.65
C LEU A 164 18.57 0.33 -15.73
N THR A 165 19.59 1.15 -15.59
CA THR A 165 20.97 0.72 -15.38
C THR A 165 21.26 0.50 -13.88
N ASP A 166 22.30 -0.28 -13.55
CA ASP A 166 22.72 -0.52 -12.15
C ASP A 166 23.00 0.78 -11.36
N GLU A 167 23.23 1.90 -12.07
CA GLU A 167 23.49 3.23 -11.49
C GLU A 167 22.21 3.97 -11.07
N GLU A 168 21.04 3.57 -11.59
CA GLU A 168 19.75 4.23 -11.33
C GLU A 168 18.97 3.59 -10.18
N ILE A 169 19.23 2.32 -9.85
CA ILE A 169 18.62 1.61 -8.71
C ILE A 169 19.49 1.80 -7.45
N LYS A 170 19.09 2.74 -6.59
CA LYS A 170 19.88 3.16 -5.42
C LYS A 170 19.66 2.32 -4.15
N ALA A 171 18.65 1.45 -4.14
CA ALA A 171 18.35 0.54 -3.03
C ALA A 171 17.76 -0.80 -3.49
N PRO A 172 17.75 -1.82 -2.60
CA PRO A 172 17.07 -3.08 -2.86
C PRO A 172 15.61 -2.92 -3.29
N VAL A 173 15.21 -3.64 -4.34
CA VAL A 173 13.86 -3.62 -4.90
C VAL A 173 13.04 -4.78 -4.33
N VAL A 174 11.79 -4.51 -3.98
CA VAL A 174 10.85 -5.53 -3.52
C VAL A 174 9.98 -5.96 -4.72
N ILE A 175 9.98 -7.25 -5.04
CA ILE A 175 9.17 -7.84 -6.11
C ILE A 175 8.13 -8.75 -5.48
N GLY A 176 6.86 -8.46 -5.73
CA GLY A 176 5.74 -9.25 -5.26
C GLY A 176 4.55 -9.16 -6.20
N ARG A 177 3.40 -9.64 -5.75
CA ARG A 177 2.14 -9.57 -6.48
C ARG A 177 0.94 -9.61 -5.52
N ASP A 178 -0.24 -9.32 -6.05
CA ASP A 178 -1.48 -9.67 -5.36
C ASP A 178 -1.61 -11.20 -5.22
N HIS A 179 -2.49 -11.64 -4.34
CA HIS A 179 -2.87 -13.03 -4.16
C HIS A 179 -3.77 -13.56 -5.30
N LEU A 180 -4.35 -12.65 -6.10
CA LEU A 180 -5.03 -12.94 -7.37
C LEU A 180 -3.98 -13.12 -8.47
N ASP A 181 -3.58 -14.37 -8.72
CA ASP A 181 -2.67 -14.76 -9.78
C ASP A 181 -2.94 -16.23 -10.19
N CYS A 182 -2.46 -16.61 -11.37
CA CYS A 182 -2.80 -17.82 -12.12
C CYS A 182 -2.71 -19.15 -11.35
N GLY A 183 -1.86 -19.24 -10.33
CA GLY A 183 -1.68 -20.46 -9.52
C GLY A 183 -1.83 -20.25 -8.01
N SER A 184 -2.30 -19.07 -7.58
CA SER A 184 -2.18 -18.67 -6.17
C SER A 184 -3.50 -18.52 -5.43
N VAL A 185 -4.63 -18.87 -6.04
CA VAL A 185 -5.95 -18.70 -5.45
C VAL A 185 -6.90 -19.84 -5.85
N ALA A 186 -7.70 -20.28 -4.88
CA ALA A 186 -8.92 -21.02 -5.10
C ALA A 186 -10.08 -20.17 -4.59
N SER A 187 -10.95 -19.71 -5.49
CA SER A 187 -12.14 -18.93 -5.18
C SER A 187 -13.26 -19.25 -6.19
N PRO A 188 -14.17 -20.19 -5.85
CA PRO A 188 -15.25 -20.65 -6.74
C PRO A 188 -16.27 -19.59 -7.16
N TYR A 189 -16.17 -18.38 -6.62
CA TYR A 189 -17.10 -17.27 -6.88
C TYR A 189 -16.41 -16.09 -7.55
N ARG A 190 -15.17 -16.29 -8.02
CA ARG A 190 -14.36 -15.25 -8.68
C ARG A 190 -13.27 -15.88 -9.55
N GLU A 191 -12.08 -16.17 -9.01
CA GLU A 191 -10.93 -16.56 -9.85
C GLU A 191 -10.97 -17.98 -10.41
N THR A 192 -11.58 -18.93 -9.69
CA THR A 192 -11.69 -20.32 -10.12
C THR A 192 -13.14 -20.71 -10.41
N GLU A 193 -13.98 -19.73 -10.73
CA GLU A 193 -15.37 -19.96 -11.14
C GLU A 193 -15.42 -20.63 -12.52
N ASP A 194 -16.24 -21.67 -12.64
CA ASP A 194 -16.51 -22.41 -13.88
C ASP A 194 -15.25 -22.99 -14.54
N MET A 195 -14.36 -23.58 -13.74
CA MET A 195 -13.23 -24.33 -14.29
C MET A 195 -13.76 -25.47 -15.16
N ARG A 196 -13.14 -25.68 -16.33
CA ARG A 196 -13.65 -26.60 -17.37
C ARG A 196 -13.83 -28.05 -16.90
N ASP A 197 -13.07 -28.45 -15.89
CA ASP A 197 -13.09 -29.77 -15.27
C ASP A 197 -13.86 -29.82 -13.94
N GLY A 198 -14.49 -28.71 -13.54
CA GLY A 198 -15.23 -28.57 -12.29
C GLY A 198 -14.34 -28.49 -11.05
N SER A 199 -13.05 -28.14 -11.20
CA SER A 199 -12.09 -28.08 -10.10
C SER A 199 -12.17 -26.82 -9.23
N ASP A 200 -13.24 -26.03 -9.33
CA ASP A 200 -13.38 -24.68 -8.79
C ASP A 200 -12.94 -24.56 -7.31
N ALA A 201 -13.35 -25.54 -6.49
CA ALA A 201 -13.12 -25.54 -5.05
C ALA A 201 -11.84 -26.27 -4.59
N ILE A 202 -10.99 -26.73 -5.52
CA ILE A 202 -9.74 -27.42 -5.17
C ILE A 202 -8.72 -26.40 -4.66
N ALA A 203 -8.49 -26.40 -3.34
CA ALA A 203 -7.61 -25.46 -2.65
C ALA A 203 -6.17 -25.98 -2.43
N ASP A 204 -5.80 -27.13 -3.00
CA ASP A 204 -4.43 -27.65 -2.92
C ASP A 204 -3.43 -26.73 -3.64
N TRP A 205 -3.85 -26.11 -4.75
CA TRP A 205 -3.01 -25.23 -5.58
C TRP A 205 -2.44 -24.02 -4.82
N PRO A 206 -3.24 -23.18 -4.13
CA PRO A 206 -2.68 -22.07 -3.35
C PRO A 206 -1.81 -22.54 -2.18
N LEU A 207 -2.07 -23.73 -1.59
CA LEU A 207 -1.20 -24.31 -0.55
C LEU A 207 0.16 -24.74 -1.13
N LEU A 208 0.16 -25.35 -2.31
CA LEU A 208 1.39 -25.71 -3.03
C LEU A 208 2.15 -24.45 -3.46
N ASN A 209 1.46 -23.41 -3.93
CA ASN A 209 2.08 -22.12 -4.26
C ASN A 209 2.78 -21.50 -3.04
N PHE A 210 2.13 -21.52 -1.87
CA PHE A 210 2.72 -21.08 -0.60
C PHE A 210 3.98 -21.89 -0.25
N ALA A 211 3.87 -23.23 -0.27
CA ALA A 211 4.98 -24.11 0.09
C ALA A 211 6.17 -23.98 -0.87
N LEU A 212 5.89 -23.89 -2.18
CA LEU A 212 6.91 -23.82 -3.22
C LEU A 212 7.65 -22.48 -3.18
N ASN A 213 6.94 -21.36 -3.04
CA ASN A 213 7.59 -20.05 -2.87
C ASN A 213 8.45 -19.99 -1.60
N THR A 214 8.01 -20.64 -0.52
CA THR A 214 8.80 -20.78 0.71
C THR A 214 10.08 -21.58 0.46
N ALA A 215 9.99 -22.72 -0.23
CA ALA A 215 11.12 -23.58 -0.54
C ALA A 215 12.11 -22.93 -1.53
N CYS A 216 11.60 -22.17 -2.51
CA CYS A 216 12.40 -21.44 -3.50
C CYS A 216 13.15 -20.24 -2.89
N GLY A 217 12.72 -19.78 -1.73
CA GLY A 217 13.43 -18.78 -0.92
C GLY A 217 12.95 -17.35 -1.15
N ALA A 218 11.63 -17.18 -1.29
CA ALA A 218 10.99 -15.87 -1.17
C ALA A 218 11.40 -15.18 0.14
N SER A 219 11.35 -13.85 0.18
CA SER A 219 11.64 -13.09 1.40
C SER A 219 10.56 -13.29 2.45
N TRP A 220 9.29 -13.28 2.03
CA TRP A 220 8.16 -13.68 2.85
C TRP A 220 7.05 -14.27 1.98
N VAL A 221 6.25 -15.13 2.59
CA VAL A 221 5.13 -15.82 1.97
C VAL A 221 3.96 -15.77 2.93
N SER A 222 2.77 -15.55 2.41
CA SER A 222 1.53 -15.42 3.17
C SER A 222 0.47 -16.38 2.62
N PHE A 223 -0.40 -16.89 3.50
CA PHE A 223 -1.53 -17.73 3.13
C PHE A 223 -2.77 -17.24 3.88
N HIS A 224 -3.78 -16.80 3.16
CA HIS A 224 -4.95 -16.11 3.72
C HIS A 224 -6.25 -16.79 3.28
N ASN A 225 -7.31 -16.53 4.04
CA ASN A 225 -8.68 -16.97 3.78
C ASN A 225 -9.59 -15.76 3.61
N GLY A 226 -10.45 -15.81 2.58
CA GLY A 226 -11.58 -14.91 2.40
C GLY A 226 -11.27 -13.52 1.84
N GLY A 227 -10.06 -13.30 1.31
CA GLY A 227 -9.76 -12.07 0.58
C GLY A 227 -10.66 -11.93 -0.65
N GLY A 228 -11.13 -10.71 -0.89
CA GLY A 228 -12.01 -10.36 -2.01
C GLY A 228 -13.48 -10.77 -1.81
N VAL A 229 -13.73 -12.06 -1.56
CA VAL A 229 -15.08 -12.65 -1.59
C VAL A 229 -15.66 -12.99 -0.21
N GLY A 230 -14.92 -12.76 0.88
CA GLY A 230 -15.36 -12.98 2.25
C GLY A 230 -14.97 -14.34 2.84
N ILE A 231 -15.08 -14.46 4.17
CA ILE A 231 -14.62 -15.62 4.95
C ILE A 231 -15.23 -16.92 4.43
N GLY A 232 -14.37 -17.93 4.20
CA GLY A 232 -14.79 -19.27 3.78
C GLY A 232 -15.10 -19.40 2.29
N ARG A 233 -14.85 -18.36 1.50
CA ARG A 233 -15.15 -18.30 0.06
C ARG A 233 -13.90 -18.25 -0.83
N SER A 234 -12.72 -18.12 -0.24
CA SER A 234 -11.44 -18.18 -0.97
C SER A 234 -10.29 -18.61 -0.06
N LEU A 235 -9.32 -19.31 -0.65
CA LEU A 235 -8.01 -19.60 -0.07
C LEU A 235 -6.94 -19.16 -1.05
N HIS A 236 -5.95 -18.37 -0.60
CA HIS A 236 -4.97 -17.80 -1.52
C HIS A 236 -3.61 -17.49 -0.88
N ALA A 237 -2.57 -17.54 -1.70
CA ALA A 237 -1.18 -17.35 -1.31
C ALA A 237 -0.55 -16.12 -1.98
N GLY A 238 0.29 -15.43 -1.22
CA GLY A 238 1.09 -14.30 -1.70
C GLY A 238 2.56 -14.58 -1.43
N PHE A 239 3.42 -14.03 -2.25
CA PHE A 239 4.85 -14.04 -2.01
C PHE A 239 5.44 -12.67 -2.30
N VAL A 240 6.57 -12.41 -1.68
CA VAL A 240 7.43 -11.29 -2.03
C VAL A 240 8.88 -11.71 -1.92
N ILE A 241 9.72 -11.24 -2.83
CA ILE A 241 11.16 -11.44 -2.84
C ILE A 241 11.89 -10.10 -2.99
N VAL A 242 12.96 -9.93 -2.22
CA VAL A 242 13.79 -8.72 -2.25
C VAL A 242 14.97 -8.98 -3.18
N ALA A 243 15.15 -8.13 -4.18
CA ALA A 243 16.33 -8.05 -5.02
C ALA A 243 17.30 -7.00 -4.44
N ASP A 244 18.30 -7.45 -3.70
CA ASP A 244 19.28 -6.60 -2.99
C ASP A 244 20.63 -6.47 -3.71
N GLY A 245 20.71 -6.92 -4.96
CA GLY A 245 21.96 -6.92 -5.75
C GLY A 245 22.99 -7.99 -5.34
N THR A 246 22.72 -8.81 -4.32
CA THR A 246 23.68 -9.84 -3.90
C THR A 246 23.57 -11.11 -4.75
N LYS A 247 24.73 -11.72 -5.08
CA LYS A 247 24.80 -13.02 -5.79
C LYS A 247 24.03 -14.15 -5.08
N LYS A 248 23.90 -14.07 -3.75
CA LYS A 248 23.11 -15.05 -2.97
C LYS A 248 21.62 -14.94 -3.28
N ARG A 249 21.15 -13.74 -3.63
CA ARG A 249 19.75 -13.44 -3.87
C ARG A 249 19.33 -13.66 -5.32
N GLU A 250 20.25 -13.50 -6.26
CA GLU A 250 20.09 -13.86 -7.68
C GLU A 250 19.49 -15.26 -7.87
N LYS A 251 20.12 -16.30 -7.29
CA LYS A 251 19.61 -17.68 -7.37
C LYS A 251 18.25 -17.91 -6.71
N ARG A 252 17.83 -17.03 -5.79
CA ARG A 252 16.50 -17.11 -5.17
C ARG A 252 15.47 -16.42 -6.05
N LEU A 253 15.82 -15.29 -6.66
CA LEU A 253 15.00 -14.59 -7.64
C LEU A 253 14.67 -15.50 -8.82
N GLU A 254 15.69 -16.15 -9.40
CA GLU A 254 15.48 -17.11 -10.48
C GLU A 254 14.50 -18.22 -10.09
N ARG A 255 14.68 -18.82 -8.91
CA ARG A 255 13.81 -19.93 -8.47
C ARG A 255 12.39 -19.48 -8.14
N VAL A 256 12.22 -18.33 -7.48
CA VAL A 256 10.91 -17.83 -7.04
C VAL A 256 10.09 -17.28 -8.22
N LEU A 257 10.74 -16.64 -9.20
CA LEU A 257 10.05 -16.07 -10.37
C LEU A 257 9.82 -17.08 -11.51
N THR A 258 10.14 -18.35 -11.29
CA THR A 258 9.92 -19.45 -12.25
C THR A 258 8.76 -20.38 -11.83
N VAL A 259 8.36 -20.34 -10.55
CA VAL A 259 7.39 -21.28 -9.95
C VAL A 259 5.96 -20.79 -9.94
#